data_AF-A0A1V5YEF8-F1
#
_entry.id   AF-A0A1V5YEF8-F1
#
_cell.length_a   1.000
_cell.length_b   1.000
_cell.length_c   1.000
_cell.angle_alpha   90.00
_cell.angle_beta   90.00
_cell.angle_gamma   90.00
#
_symmetry.space_group_name_H-M   'P 1'
#
loop_
_entity.id
_entity.type
_entity.pdbx_description
1 polymer ?
#
loop_
_entity_poly.entity_id
_entity_poly.type
_entity_poly.pdbx_seq_one_letter_code
_entity_poly.pdbx_strand_id
1 'polypeptide(L)'
;MGDVQRRYQAVPYGWREIDIAALVARLIVSQKIEIRYGGAVVGKDDKNLVRYLRVKSEIDKASVSRRIAPSEDDMRKTVKFLRDWLGQMSIAEDEDGLLTFVKDTLTARLQRYENLLTAEYSRDRYPQKEVVISARDLMRDILSQKNDNVALLKRLLAKQDDLLDSTEDMEEIEAFFKSQRTIFDAARKLQSDLQNERDYFVTDSDTNGKINEISAILGMPKPYGRIKDLSDLMQGIKIAYGVLLEQKKEEVRGIITLCMGDVHTLAGVGSKANDEVKKSDDRFSEYKQKVTDATSLTVLDAMITQLQNYKDQVCKRVESMLHEDPAPHEAGAEKPKPQKIVQVRRYDVFPVKRLTSKDDVDAYLEGIRKKLYDTLEANDGIQIN
;
A
#
# COMPACT_ATOMS: atom_id res chain seq x y z
N MET A 1 53.12 24.57 1.81
CA MET A 1 53.64 25.40 2.91
C MET A 1 55.16 25.24 3.00
N GLY A 2 55.68 24.01 3.04
CA GLY A 2 57.12 23.74 2.96
C GLY A 2 57.81 24.46 1.79
N ASP A 3 57.24 24.39 0.59
CA ASP A 3 57.79 25.08 -0.60
C ASP A 3 57.78 26.61 -0.48
N VAL A 4 56.74 27.17 0.12
CA VAL A 4 56.64 28.62 0.39
C VAL A 4 57.72 29.04 1.37
N GLN A 5 57.90 28.29 2.47
CA GLN A 5 58.96 28.58 3.44
C GLN A 5 60.36 28.48 2.82
N ARG A 6 60.68 27.38 2.12
CA ARG A 6 62.00 27.19 1.47
C ARG A 6 62.31 28.30 0.48
N ARG A 7 61.32 28.73 -0.32
CA ARG A 7 61.48 29.80 -1.32
C ARG A 7 61.79 31.15 -0.70
N TYR A 8 61.08 31.54 0.36
CA TYR A 8 61.23 32.87 0.98
C TYR A 8 62.30 32.91 2.09
N GLN A 9 62.74 31.76 2.60
CA GLN A 9 63.92 31.65 3.46
C GLN A 9 65.24 31.70 2.66
N ALA A 10 65.23 31.26 1.41
CA ALA A 10 66.40 31.30 0.54
C ALA A 10 66.75 32.73 0.06
N VAL A 11 67.98 32.89 -0.42
CA VAL A 11 68.47 34.13 -1.08
C VAL A 11 67.61 34.41 -2.33
N PRO A 12 67.17 35.66 -2.58
CA PRO A 12 67.59 36.93 -1.96
C PRO A 12 66.76 37.39 -0.75
N TYR A 13 65.72 36.64 -0.34
CA TYR A 13 64.74 37.13 0.64
C TYR A 13 65.21 36.96 2.09
N GLY A 14 65.67 35.76 2.47
CA GLY A 14 66.20 35.50 3.82
C GLY A 14 65.19 35.67 4.96
N TRP A 15 63.88 35.53 4.71
CA TRP A 15 62.85 35.79 5.74
C TRP A 15 62.85 34.71 6.82
N ARG A 16 62.49 35.09 8.06
CA ARG A 16 62.34 34.12 9.16
C ARG A 16 61.05 33.31 8.97
N GLU A 17 61.07 32.05 9.41
CA GLU A 17 59.90 31.15 9.40
C GLU A 17 58.63 31.81 9.97
N ILE A 18 58.78 32.50 11.12
CA ILE A 18 57.66 33.13 11.82
C ILE A 18 57.03 34.27 11.01
N ASP A 19 57.83 35.02 10.25
CA ASP A 19 57.36 36.14 9.45
C ASP A 19 56.58 35.63 8.23
N ILE A 20 57.05 34.55 7.60
CA ILE A 20 56.35 33.86 6.51
C ILE A 20 55.02 33.28 7.02
N ALA A 21 55.04 32.57 8.16
CA ALA A 21 53.84 32.00 8.77
C ALA A 21 52.81 33.08 9.14
N ALA A 22 53.25 34.24 9.67
CA ALA A 22 52.38 35.36 9.99
C ALA A 22 51.73 35.97 8.74
N LEU A 23 52.47 36.12 7.64
CA LEU A 23 51.93 36.63 6.37
C LEU A 23 50.95 35.66 5.73
N VAL A 24 51.26 34.36 5.74
CA VAL A 24 50.34 33.32 5.25
C VAL A 24 49.07 33.31 6.11
N ALA A 25 49.18 33.39 7.44
CA ALA A 25 48.01 33.50 8.31
C ALA A 25 47.17 34.75 8.00
N ARG A 26 47.79 35.91 7.77
CA ARG A 26 47.07 37.13 7.34
C ARG A 26 46.38 36.96 5.99
N LEU A 27 47.01 36.26 5.03
CA LEU A 27 46.41 35.98 3.73
C LEU A 27 45.26 34.97 3.80
N ILE A 28 45.31 34.02 4.75
CA ILE A 28 44.20 33.09 5.04
C ILE A 28 43.03 33.86 5.65
N VAL A 29 43.28 34.70 6.66
CA VAL A 29 42.24 35.52 7.31
C VAL A 29 41.62 36.53 6.33
N SER A 30 42.43 37.12 5.44
CA SER A 30 41.96 38.01 4.36
C SER A 30 41.48 37.26 3.11
N GLN A 31 41.34 35.93 3.19
CA GLN A 31 40.70 35.09 2.17
C GLN A 31 41.37 35.14 0.77
N LYS A 32 42.65 35.46 0.69
CA LYS A 32 43.40 35.49 -0.58
C LYS A 32 44.03 34.15 -0.93
N ILE A 33 44.23 33.29 0.06
CA ILE A 33 44.80 31.96 -0.08
C ILE A 33 44.02 30.95 0.75
N GLU A 34 44.00 29.70 0.30
CA GLU A 34 43.50 28.56 1.04
C GLU A 34 44.66 27.65 1.45
N ILE A 35 44.49 26.90 2.54
CA ILE A 35 45.44 25.89 3.00
C ILE A 35 44.75 24.53 2.99
N ARG A 36 45.38 23.51 2.40
CA ARG A 36 44.89 22.13 2.45
C ARG A 36 45.89 21.24 3.16
N TYR A 37 45.44 20.48 4.15
CA TYR A 37 46.24 19.51 4.88
C TYR A 37 45.71 18.11 4.62
N GLY A 38 46.56 17.20 4.11
CA GLY A 38 46.14 15.84 3.78
C GLY A 38 45.01 15.75 2.75
N GLY A 39 44.86 16.75 1.89
CA GLY A 39 43.80 16.85 0.87
C GLY A 39 42.53 17.59 1.31
N ALA A 40 42.33 17.83 2.61
CA ALA A 40 41.18 18.58 3.13
C ALA A 40 41.51 20.07 3.29
N VAL A 41 40.55 20.95 2.96
CA VAL A 41 40.66 22.40 3.19
C VAL A 41 40.59 22.69 4.69
N VAL A 42 41.56 23.43 5.22
CA VAL A 42 41.64 23.83 6.63
C VAL A 42 41.01 25.21 6.79
N GLY A 43 40.03 25.31 7.69
CA GLY A 43 39.34 26.57 7.99
C GLY A 43 40.19 27.55 8.80
N LYS A 44 39.85 28.84 8.75
CA LYS A 44 40.51 29.91 9.52
C LYS A 44 40.45 29.69 11.04
N ASP A 45 39.42 28.97 11.51
CA ASP A 45 39.13 28.72 12.92
C ASP A 45 39.72 27.38 13.43
N ASP A 46 40.49 26.67 12.60
CA ASP A 46 41.10 25.40 13.02
C ASP A 46 42.21 25.63 14.05
N LYS A 47 42.08 24.97 15.21
CA LYS A 47 43.06 25.03 16.32
C LYS A 47 44.47 24.59 15.89
N ASN A 48 44.58 23.74 14.88
CA ASN A 48 45.85 23.22 14.37
C ASN A 48 46.46 24.09 13.27
N LEU A 49 45.79 25.16 12.82
CA LEU A 49 46.26 25.98 11.71
C LEU A 49 47.68 26.52 11.92
N VAL A 50 47.96 27.02 13.13
CA VAL A 50 49.31 27.52 13.49
C VAL A 50 50.37 26.41 13.41
N ARG A 51 49.99 25.17 13.74
CA ARG A 51 50.88 24.01 13.68
C ARG A 51 51.21 23.66 12.23
N TYR A 52 50.23 23.65 11.34
CA TYR A 52 50.41 23.40 9.90
C TYR A 52 51.29 24.44 9.21
N LEU A 53 51.34 25.67 9.76
CA LEU A 53 52.15 26.76 9.23
C LEU A 53 53.60 26.78 9.72
N ARG A 54 53.95 26.05 10.80
CA ARG A 54 55.24 26.18 11.48
C ARG A 54 55.98 24.86 11.71
N VAL A 55 55.28 23.80 12.08
CA VAL A 55 55.95 22.56 12.52
C VAL A 55 56.57 21.84 11.34
N LYS A 56 57.89 21.62 11.37
CA LYS A 56 58.67 20.99 10.28
C LYS A 56 58.11 19.64 9.80
N SER A 57 57.52 18.83 10.69
CA SER A 57 56.89 17.56 10.31
C SER A 57 55.54 17.70 9.58
N GLU A 58 54.92 18.88 9.66
CA GLU A 58 53.57 19.16 9.14
C GLU A 58 53.57 20.09 7.91
N ILE A 59 54.57 20.96 7.77
CA ILE A 59 54.63 21.96 6.68
C ILE A 59 54.68 21.35 5.27
N ASP A 60 55.27 20.16 5.11
CA ASP A 60 55.33 19.45 3.82
C ASP A 60 54.00 18.75 3.49
N LYS A 61 53.13 18.53 4.49
CA LYS A 61 51.77 17.97 4.32
C LYS A 61 50.71 19.05 4.08
N ALA A 62 51.05 20.30 4.35
CA ALA A 62 50.20 21.45 4.11
C ALA A 62 50.52 22.05 2.73
N SER A 63 49.53 22.09 1.84
CA SER A 63 49.60 22.82 0.56
C SER A 63 48.93 24.19 0.70
N VAL A 64 49.49 25.21 0.04
CA VAL A 64 48.95 26.57 0.04
C VAL A 64 48.64 26.94 -1.40
N SER A 65 47.38 27.24 -1.69
CA SER A 65 46.90 27.64 -3.01
C SER A 65 46.26 29.02 -2.93
N ARG A 66 46.29 29.76 -4.04
CA ARG A 66 45.55 31.03 -4.15
C ARG A 66 44.05 30.72 -4.10
N ARG A 67 43.29 31.40 -3.23
CA ARG A 67 41.83 31.34 -3.24
C ARG A 67 41.37 32.13 -4.46
N ILE A 68 40.61 31.48 -5.33
CA ILE A 68 39.93 32.15 -6.43
C ILE A 68 38.57 32.57 -5.86
N ALA A 69 38.37 33.86 -5.66
CA ALA A 69 37.07 34.38 -5.29
C ALA A 69 36.11 34.20 -6.49
N PRO A 70 34.83 33.89 -6.26
CA PRO A 70 33.82 33.94 -7.31
C PRO A 70 33.79 35.34 -7.93
N SER A 71 33.46 35.41 -9.23
CA SER A 71 33.33 36.72 -9.87
C SER A 71 32.12 37.46 -9.27
N GLU A 72 32.21 38.78 -9.15
CA GLU A 72 31.06 39.61 -8.71
C GLU A 72 29.85 39.46 -9.63
N ASP A 73 30.06 39.07 -10.89
CA ASP A 73 28.99 38.76 -11.83
C ASP A 73 28.29 37.44 -11.47
N ASP A 74 29.03 36.37 -11.16
CA ASP A 74 28.47 35.08 -10.73
C ASP A 74 27.70 35.22 -9.40
N MET A 75 28.22 36.01 -8.45
CA MET A 75 27.52 36.30 -7.19
C MET A 75 26.20 37.04 -7.44
N ARG A 76 26.21 38.10 -8.26
CA ARG A 76 24.99 38.86 -8.60
C ARG A 76 23.95 37.99 -9.30
N LYS A 77 24.37 37.17 -10.27
CA LYS A 77 23.48 36.21 -10.97
C LYS A 77 22.89 35.20 -9.99
N THR A 78 23.70 34.70 -9.07
CA THR A 78 23.24 33.74 -8.05
C THR A 78 22.21 34.36 -7.13
N VAL A 79 22.50 35.55 -6.58
CA VAL A 79 21.56 36.27 -5.71
C VAL A 79 20.23 36.49 -6.42
N LYS A 80 20.27 37.00 -7.67
CA LYS A 80 19.06 37.22 -8.46
C LYS A 80 18.25 35.92 -8.62
N PHE A 81 18.90 34.85 -9.04
CA PHE A 81 18.23 33.55 -9.20
C PHE A 81 17.64 33.03 -7.91
N LEU A 82 18.37 33.09 -6.78
CA LEU A 82 17.84 32.62 -5.51
C LEU A 82 16.65 33.47 -5.03
N ARG A 83 16.63 34.78 -5.31
CA ARG A 83 15.48 35.63 -5.00
C ARG A 83 14.25 35.21 -5.81
N ASP A 84 14.43 34.95 -7.10
CA ASP A 84 13.37 34.53 -8.00
C ASP A 84 12.87 33.11 -7.66
N TRP A 85 13.79 32.18 -7.36
CA TRP A 85 13.50 30.79 -7.06
C TRP A 85 12.86 30.56 -5.68
N LEU A 86 13.31 31.29 -4.65
CA LEU A 86 12.82 31.14 -3.28
C LEU A 86 11.72 32.15 -2.93
N GLY A 87 11.52 33.19 -3.76
CA GLY A 87 10.61 34.29 -3.47
C GLY A 87 11.04 35.16 -2.28
N GLN A 88 12.32 35.15 -1.91
CA GLN A 88 12.84 35.85 -0.72
C GLN A 88 13.76 37.01 -1.12
N MET A 89 13.52 38.20 -0.56
CA MET A 89 14.35 39.39 -0.82
C MET A 89 15.62 39.44 0.05
N SER A 90 15.61 38.78 1.21
CA SER A 90 16.68 38.83 2.22
C SER A 90 17.77 37.79 1.96
N ILE A 91 18.50 37.93 0.86
CA ILE A 91 19.66 37.09 0.54
C ILE A 91 20.93 37.91 0.77
N ALA A 92 21.86 37.35 1.54
CA ALA A 92 23.17 37.95 1.78
C ALA A 92 23.90 38.21 0.44
N GLU A 93 24.46 39.41 0.32
CA GLU A 93 25.24 39.83 -0.87
C GLU A 93 26.75 39.67 -0.66
N ASP A 94 27.19 39.37 0.57
CA ASP A 94 28.56 39.00 0.88
C ASP A 94 28.86 37.54 0.50
N GLU A 95 30.09 37.26 0.07
CA GLU A 95 30.49 35.93 -0.45
C GLU A 95 30.20 34.80 0.56
N ASP A 96 30.66 34.96 1.80
CA ASP A 96 30.53 33.91 2.83
C ASP A 96 29.06 33.69 3.22
N GLY A 97 28.29 34.77 3.37
CA GLY A 97 26.85 34.71 3.65
C GLY A 97 26.06 34.03 2.52
N LEU A 98 26.32 34.41 1.27
CA LEU A 98 25.69 33.80 0.09
C LEU A 98 26.00 32.31 -0.01
N LEU A 99 27.27 31.92 0.16
CA LEU A 99 27.68 30.52 0.08
C LEU A 99 27.09 29.68 1.21
N THR A 100 27.05 30.22 2.43
CA THR A 100 26.44 29.54 3.58
C THR A 100 24.95 29.34 3.31
N PHE A 101 24.26 30.39 2.87
CA PHE A 101 22.85 30.32 2.51
C PHE A 101 22.54 29.29 1.42
N VAL A 102 23.34 29.24 0.34
CA VAL A 102 23.21 28.23 -0.72
C VAL A 102 23.40 26.82 -0.16
N LYS A 103 24.47 26.59 0.62
CA LYS A 103 24.77 25.27 1.21
C LYS A 103 23.64 24.81 2.14
N ASP A 104 23.17 25.69 3.01
CA ASP A 104 22.12 25.37 3.97
C ASP A 104 20.79 25.09 3.27
N THR A 105 20.42 25.91 2.28
CA THR A 105 19.18 25.73 1.50
C THR A 105 19.17 24.40 0.76
N LEU A 106 20.25 24.09 0.02
CA LEU A 106 20.36 22.84 -0.74
C LEU A 106 20.44 21.63 0.21
N THR A 107 21.14 21.74 1.34
CA THR A 107 21.24 20.65 2.33
C THR A 107 19.89 20.37 2.98
N ALA A 108 19.13 21.41 3.34
CA ALA A 108 17.80 21.25 3.91
C ALA A 108 16.83 20.58 2.92
N ARG A 109 16.85 20.99 1.63
CA ARG A 109 16.06 20.35 0.58
C ARG A 109 16.49 18.90 0.34
N LEU A 110 17.79 18.63 0.27
CA LEU A 110 18.32 17.26 0.14
C LEU A 110 17.82 16.36 1.27
N GLN A 111 17.95 16.80 2.52
CA GLN A 111 17.46 16.06 3.69
C GLN A 111 15.96 15.81 3.61
N ARG A 112 15.17 16.80 3.18
CA ARG A 112 13.73 16.65 3.00
C ARG A 112 13.40 15.56 1.98
N TYR A 113 14.07 15.54 0.83
CA TYR A 113 13.84 14.52 -0.20
C TYR A 113 14.33 13.13 0.24
N GLU A 114 15.46 13.04 0.94
CA GLU A 114 15.94 11.79 1.53
C GLU A 114 14.97 11.24 2.59
N ASN A 115 14.41 12.11 3.43
CA ASN A 115 13.39 11.74 4.40
C ASN A 115 12.12 11.23 3.72
N LEU A 116 11.65 11.89 2.64
CA LEU A 116 10.50 11.43 1.87
C LEU A 116 10.73 10.02 1.31
N LEU A 117 11.92 9.77 0.75
CA LEU A 117 12.27 8.47 0.18
C LEU A 117 12.38 7.35 1.23
N THR A 118 12.93 7.66 2.41
CA THR A 118 13.18 6.67 3.47
C THR A 118 11.98 6.44 4.38
N ALA A 119 11.18 7.46 4.68
CA ALA A 119 10.03 7.35 5.57
C ALA A 119 8.76 6.87 4.84
N GLU A 120 8.53 7.36 3.61
CA GLU A 120 7.28 7.13 2.89
C GLU A 120 7.46 6.08 1.77
N TYR A 121 8.33 6.34 0.80
CA TYR A 121 8.53 5.47 -0.39
C TYR A 121 9.26 4.14 -0.12
N SER A 122 9.71 3.90 1.11
CA SER A 122 10.29 2.62 1.54
C SER A 122 9.21 1.63 1.95
N ARG A 123 8.09 2.13 2.46
CA ARG A 123 6.97 1.33 2.99
C ARG A 123 5.99 0.98 1.88
N ASP A 124 5.75 1.93 0.98
CA ASP A 124 4.68 1.84 0.00
C ASP A 124 5.07 2.36 -1.39
N ARG A 125 4.30 1.91 -2.39
CA ARG A 125 4.48 2.30 -3.79
C ARG A 125 3.60 3.48 -4.13
N TYR A 126 4.08 4.68 -3.80
CA TYR A 126 3.44 5.94 -4.17
C TYR A 126 3.84 6.41 -5.59
N PRO A 127 3.04 7.28 -6.24
CA PRO A 127 3.35 7.84 -7.55
C PRO A 127 4.66 8.64 -7.57
N GLN A 128 5.27 8.75 -8.76
CA GLN A 128 6.42 9.61 -9.06
C GLN A 128 7.66 9.48 -8.16
N LYS A 129 7.94 8.29 -7.61
CA LYS A 129 9.18 8.04 -6.83
C LYS A 129 10.45 8.49 -7.55
N GLU A 130 10.52 8.27 -8.87
CA GLU A 130 11.68 8.62 -9.70
C GLU A 130 11.94 10.13 -9.77
N VAL A 131 10.89 10.96 -9.67
CA VAL A 131 11.02 12.42 -9.62
C VAL A 131 11.72 12.85 -8.34
N VAL A 132 11.34 12.27 -7.20
CA VAL A 132 11.99 12.54 -5.90
C VAL A 132 13.44 12.09 -5.89
N ILE A 133 13.74 10.95 -6.52
CA ILE A 133 15.11 10.45 -6.69
C ILE A 133 15.93 11.44 -7.54
N SER A 134 15.37 11.91 -8.65
CA SER A 134 16.02 12.86 -9.54
C SER A 134 16.27 14.21 -8.85
N ALA A 135 15.29 14.73 -8.09
CA ALA A 135 15.42 15.95 -7.29
C ALA A 135 16.53 15.82 -6.23
N ARG A 136 16.57 14.69 -5.51
CA ARG A 136 17.64 14.38 -4.55
C ARG A 136 19.01 14.34 -5.23
N ASP A 137 19.11 13.67 -6.37
CA ASP A 137 20.38 13.50 -7.07
C ASP A 137 20.88 14.81 -7.69
N LEU A 138 19.98 15.69 -8.14
CA LEU A 138 20.30 17.06 -8.54
C LEU A 138 20.88 17.86 -7.36
N MET A 139 20.25 17.81 -6.19
CA MET A 139 20.77 18.48 -4.99
C MET A 139 22.16 17.94 -4.60
N ARG A 140 22.36 16.62 -4.67
CA ARG A 140 23.65 15.97 -4.38
C ARG A 140 24.73 16.35 -5.38
N ASP A 141 24.39 16.43 -6.67
CA ASP A 141 25.29 16.83 -7.74
C ASP A 141 25.80 18.26 -7.52
N ILE A 142 24.92 19.22 -7.20
CA ILE A 142 25.34 20.59 -6.90
C ILE A 142 26.20 20.63 -5.62
N LEU A 143 25.76 19.94 -4.55
CA LEU A 143 26.49 19.87 -3.28
C LEU A 143 27.81 19.10 -3.34
N SER A 144 28.07 18.34 -4.41
CA SER A 144 29.38 17.69 -4.62
C SER A 144 30.51 18.72 -4.71
N GLN A 145 30.19 19.95 -5.15
CA GLN A 145 31.14 21.05 -5.28
C GLN A 145 31.22 21.93 -4.02
N LYS A 146 30.62 21.53 -2.88
CA LYS A 146 30.54 22.36 -1.66
C LYS A 146 31.89 22.85 -1.09
N ASN A 147 32.99 22.20 -1.46
CA ASN A 147 34.34 22.54 -1.01
C ASN A 147 35.04 23.58 -1.91
N ASP A 148 34.49 23.89 -3.08
CA ASP A 148 35.01 24.91 -4.00
C ASP A 148 33.91 25.94 -4.28
N ASN A 149 34.09 27.16 -3.76
CA ASN A 149 33.10 28.22 -3.82
C ASN A 149 32.76 28.62 -5.26
N VAL A 150 33.75 28.69 -6.15
CA VAL A 150 33.55 29.09 -7.55
C VAL A 150 32.83 27.98 -8.30
N ALA A 151 33.26 26.73 -8.10
CA ALA A 151 32.63 25.58 -8.73
C ALA A 151 31.18 25.40 -8.26
N LEU A 152 30.90 25.62 -6.97
CA LEU A 152 29.55 25.55 -6.40
C LEU A 152 28.62 26.56 -7.07
N LEU A 153 29.00 27.85 -7.11
CA LEU A 153 28.15 28.89 -7.71
C LEU A 153 27.97 28.66 -9.21
N LYS A 154 29.03 28.31 -9.94
CA LYS A 154 28.92 27.98 -11.37
C LYS A 154 28.04 26.77 -11.61
N ARG A 155 28.13 25.73 -10.79
CA ARG A 155 27.29 24.54 -10.92
C ARG A 155 25.83 24.85 -10.62
N LEU A 156 25.56 25.66 -9.59
CA LEU A 156 24.22 26.15 -9.27
C LEU A 156 23.62 26.94 -10.44
N LEU A 157 24.37 27.90 -10.99
CA LEU A 157 23.94 28.71 -12.14
C LEU A 157 23.73 27.85 -13.40
N ALA A 158 24.56 26.84 -13.62
CA ALA A 158 24.39 25.92 -14.75
C ALA A 158 23.18 24.97 -14.60
N LYS A 159 22.60 24.87 -13.40
CA LYS A 159 21.50 23.96 -13.04
C LYS A 159 20.22 24.72 -12.66
N GLN A 160 20.09 25.99 -13.05
CA GLN A 160 18.95 26.84 -12.71
C GLN A 160 17.63 26.30 -13.23
N ASP A 161 17.58 25.98 -14.52
CA ASP A 161 16.36 25.47 -15.16
C ASP A 161 15.97 24.11 -14.54
N ASP A 162 16.94 23.19 -14.39
CA ASP A 162 16.74 21.90 -13.72
C ASP A 162 16.20 22.06 -12.28
N LEU A 163 16.63 23.09 -11.54
CA LEU A 163 16.16 23.39 -10.17
C LEU A 163 14.73 23.94 -10.15
N LEU A 164 14.37 24.76 -11.14
CA LEU A 164 13.01 25.30 -11.29
C LEU A 164 12.05 24.16 -11.63
N ASP A 165 12.35 23.39 -12.68
CA ASP A 165 11.57 22.23 -13.11
C ASP A 165 11.40 21.23 -11.95
N SER A 166 12.51 20.89 -11.28
CA SER A 166 12.47 20.00 -10.12
C SER A 166 11.66 20.56 -8.95
N THR A 167 11.57 21.88 -8.78
CA THR A 167 10.76 22.47 -7.70
C THR A 167 9.29 22.37 -8.03
N GLU A 168 8.90 22.74 -9.26
CA GLU A 168 7.52 22.64 -9.74
C GLU A 168 7.00 21.19 -9.67
N ASP A 169 7.79 20.22 -10.13
CA ASP A 169 7.42 18.80 -10.07
C ASP A 169 7.28 18.29 -8.62
N MET A 170 8.11 18.80 -7.70
CA MET A 170 8.05 18.41 -6.29
C MET A 170 6.85 19.03 -5.56
N GLU A 171 6.29 20.16 -6.01
CA GLU A 171 5.15 20.81 -5.35
C GLU A 171 3.93 19.88 -5.28
N GLU A 172 3.60 19.21 -6.39
CA GLU A 172 2.46 18.29 -6.44
C GLU A 172 2.68 17.07 -5.53
N ILE A 173 3.91 16.55 -5.50
CA ILE A 173 4.30 15.41 -4.64
C ILE A 173 4.18 15.80 -3.16
N GLU A 174 4.68 16.97 -2.78
CA GLU A 174 4.61 17.47 -1.41
C GLU A 174 3.16 17.75 -0.98
N ALA A 175 2.35 18.33 -1.87
CA ALA A 175 0.92 18.54 -1.63
C ALA A 175 0.16 17.20 -1.45
N PHE A 176 0.54 16.18 -2.22
CA PHE A 176 -0.01 14.84 -2.09
C PHE A 176 0.22 14.24 -0.70
N PHE A 177 1.47 14.22 -0.23
CA PHE A 177 1.79 13.66 1.08
C PHE A 177 1.15 14.44 2.23
N LYS A 178 0.90 15.74 2.03
CA LYS A 178 0.26 16.60 3.04
C LYS A 178 -1.26 16.40 3.15
N SER A 179 -1.95 16.13 2.04
CA SER A 179 -3.42 16.23 1.99
C SER A 179 -4.15 15.06 1.32
N GLN A 180 -3.53 14.42 0.33
CA GLN A 180 -4.20 13.44 -0.53
C GLN A 180 -3.80 11.99 -0.21
N ARG A 181 -2.70 11.77 0.53
CA ARG A 181 -2.19 10.44 0.90
C ARG A 181 -3.26 9.55 1.52
N THR A 182 -4.02 10.07 2.47
CA THR A 182 -5.06 9.30 3.19
C THR A 182 -6.16 8.79 2.27
N ILE A 183 -6.57 9.57 1.28
CA ILE A 183 -7.58 9.20 0.28
C ILE A 183 -7.01 8.12 -0.65
N PHE A 184 -5.76 8.29 -1.10
CA PHE A 184 -5.08 7.33 -1.96
C PHE A 184 -4.90 5.97 -1.27
N ASP A 185 -4.46 5.98 -0.01
CA ASP A 185 -4.28 4.77 0.80
C ASP A 185 -5.61 4.04 1.04
N ALA A 186 -6.67 4.80 1.33
CA ALA A 186 -8.02 4.23 1.50
C ALA A 186 -8.52 3.58 0.20
N ALA A 187 -8.28 4.20 -0.95
CA ALA A 187 -8.67 3.65 -2.25
C ALA A 187 -7.89 2.37 -2.57
N ARG A 188 -6.59 2.35 -2.29
CA ARG A 188 -5.74 1.17 -2.48
C ARG A 188 -6.15 0.02 -1.56
N LYS A 189 -6.46 0.32 -0.31
CA LYS A 189 -7.00 -0.67 0.63
C LYS A 189 -8.32 -1.24 0.13
N LEU A 190 -9.25 -0.39 -0.29
CA LEU A 190 -10.53 -0.82 -0.86
C LEU A 190 -10.32 -1.73 -2.08
N GLN A 191 -9.40 -1.37 -2.99
CA GLN A 191 -9.07 -2.18 -4.15
C GLN A 191 -8.55 -3.58 -3.76
N SER A 192 -7.68 -3.65 -2.74
CA SER A 192 -7.17 -4.92 -2.20
C SER A 192 -8.27 -5.76 -1.57
N ASP A 193 -9.14 -5.15 -0.77
CA ASP A 193 -10.23 -5.84 -0.07
C ASP A 193 -11.25 -6.40 -1.09
N LEU A 194 -11.54 -5.65 -2.15
CA LEU A 194 -12.45 -6.06 -3.23
C LEU A 194 -11.86 -7.12 -4.18
N GLN A 195 -10.55 -7.39 -4.14
CA GLN A 195 -9.92 -8.30 -5.09
C GLN A 195 -10.54 -9.70 -5.05
N ASN A 196 -10.89 -10.19 -3.85
CA ASN A 196 -11.50 -11.51 -3.64
C ASN A 196 -13.02 -11.52 -3.88
N GLU A 197 -13.65 -10.35 -3.98
CA GLU A 197 -15.11 -10.19 -4.05
C GLU A 197 -15.55 -9.50 -5.34
N ARG A 198 -14.63 -9.34 -6.29
CA ARG A 198 -14.89 -8.70 -7.58
C ARG A 198 -15.94 -9.45 -8.39
N ASP A 199 -15.97 -10.78 -8.29
CA ASP A 199 -16.87 -11.62 -9.07
C ASP A 199 -18.34 -11.41 -8.72
N TYR A 200 -18.64 -10.89 -7.52
CA TYR A 200 -20.02 -10.54 -7.13
C TYR A 200 -20.56 -9.33 -7.89
N PHE A 201 -19.70 -8.51 -8.48
CA PHE A 201 -20.08 -7.29 -9.22
C PHE A 201 -20.13 -7.48 -10.73
N VAL A 202 -20.00 -8.71 -11.25
CA VAL A 202 -19.96 -8.97 -12.71
C VAL A 202 -21.23 -8.51 -13.42
N THR A 203 -22.39 -8.60 -12.75
CA THR A 203 -23.69 -8.18 -13.29
C THR A 203 -23.98 -6.69 -13.09
N ASP A 204 -23.22 -6.00 -12.23
CA ASP A 204 -23.35 -4.57 -11.97
C ASP A 204 -22.28 -3.78 -12.75
N SER A 205 -22.65 -3.38 -13.97
CA SER A 205 -21.79 -2.63 -14.87
C SER A 205 -21.34 -1.28 -14.28
N ASP A 206 -22.18 -0.64 -13.46
CA ASP A 206 -21.88 0.66 -12.88
C ASP A 206 -20.80 0.53 -11.79
N THR A 207 -20.96 -0.43 -10.87
CA THR A 207 -19.95 -0.68 -9.82
C THR A 207 -18.64 -1.19 -10.41
N ASN A 208 -18.67 -2.09 -11.40
CA ASN A 208 -17.46 -2.55 -12.07
C ASN A 208 -16.76 -1.39 -12.83
N GLY A 209 -17.53 -0.46 -13.40
CA GLY A 209 -17.01 0.78 -13.98
C GLY A 209 -16.22 1.61 -12.96
N LYS A 210 -16.79 1.84 -11.77
CA LYS A 210 -16.14 2.56 -10.66
C LYS A 210 -14.88 1.85 -10.17
N ILE A 211 -14.90 0.52 -10.02
CA ILE A 211 -13.72 -0.27 -9.60
C ILE A 211 -12.59 -0.14 -10.63
N ASN A 212 -12.92 -0.19 -11.92
CA ASN A 212 -11.94 0.00 -12.99
C ASN A 212 -11.38 1.42 -13.01
N GLU A 213 -12.22 2.43 -12.76
CA GLU A 213 -11.78 3.83 -12.70
C GLU A 213 -10.83 4.09 -11.52
N ILE A 214 -11.12 3.55 -10.32
CA ILE A 214 -10.19 3.58 -9.19
C ILE A 214 -8.86 2.93 -9.59
N SER A 215 -8.92 1.76 -10.22
CA SER A 215 -7.72 1.04 -10.66
C SER A 215 -6.90 1.84 -11.68
N ALA A 216 -7.57 2.54 -12.59
CA ALA A 216 -6.94 3.41 -13.56
C ALA A 216 -6.24 4.59 -12.88
N ILE A 217 -6.92 5.28 -11.94
CA ILE A 217 -6.35 6.42 -11.21
C ILE A 217 -5.14 5.97 -10.38
N LEU A 218 -5.25 4.86 -9.64
CA LEU A 218 -4.14 4.33 -8.83
C LEU A 218 -2.93 3.88 -9.69
N GLY A 219 -3.16 3.53 -10.96
CA GLY A 219 -2.12 3.16 -11.92
C GLY A 219 -1.50 4.32 -12.69
N MET A 220 -2.03 5.55 -12.58
CA MET A 220 -1.49 6.70 -13.30
C MET A 220 -0.11 7.09 -12.76
N PRO A 221 0.84 7.48 -13.63
CA PRO A 221 2.12 8.03 -13.18
C PRO A 221 1.96 9.31 -12.35
N LYS A 222 0.99 10.17 -12.70
CA LYS A 222 0.72 11.47 -12.06
C LYS A 222 -0.79 11.64 -11.75
N PRO A 223 -1.30 11.04 -10.66
CA PRO A 223 -2.75 10.98 -10.39
C PRO A 223 -3.34 12.20 -9.66
N TYR A 224 -2.54 13.19 -9.24
CA TYR A 224 -2.91 14.20 -8.24
C TYR A 224 -4.20 14.99 -8.53
N GLY A 225 -4.49 15.28 -9.80
CA GLY A 225 -5.72 15.96 -10.20
C GLY A 225 -6.99 15.09 -10.09
N ARG A 226 -6.85 13.76 -10.15
CA ARG A 226 -7.93 12.77 -10.11
C ARG A 226 -8.14 12.14 -8.74
N ILE A 227 -7.23 12.35 -7.78
CA ILE A 227 -7.35 11.76 -6.43
C ILE A 227 -8.63 12.21 -5.71
N LYS A 228 -9.09 13.44 -5.94
CA LYS A 228 -10.36 13.92 -5.38
C LYS A 228 -11.55 13.05 -5.79
N ASP A 229 -11.54 12.50 -7.00
CA ASP A 229 -12.62 11.68 -7.56
C ASP A 229 -12.67 10.31 -6.87
N LEU A 230 -11.55 9.84 -6.29
CA LEU A 230 -11.49 8.57 -5.57
C LEU A 230 -12.47 8.53 -4.40
N SER A 231 -12.69 9.65 -3.70
CA SER A 231 -13.62 9.71 -2.57
C SER A 231 -15.05 9.35 -3.00
N ASP A 232 -15.51 9.92 -4.11
CA ASP A 232 -16.85 9.70 -4.64
C ASP A 232 -16.98 8.27 -5.20
N LEU A 233 -15.96 7.80 -5.93
CA LEU A 233 -15.92 6.43 -6.46
C LEU A 233 -15.96 5.39 -5.33
N MET A 234 -15.14 5.58 -4.29
CA MET A 234 -15.12 4.70 -3.12
C MET A 234 -16.47 4.67 -2.40
N GLN A 235 -17.12 5.82 -2.25
CA GLN A 235 -18.44 5.89 -1.61
C GLN A 235 -19.48 5.13 -2.42
N GLY A 236 -19.48 5.31 -3.75
CA GLY A 236 -20.38 4.58 -4.65
C GLY A 236 -20.22 3.07 -4.53
N ILE A 237 -18.98 2.56 -4.48
CA ILE A 237 -18.71 1.14 -4.34
C ILE A 237 -19.13 0.62 -2.96
N LYS A 238 -18.87 1.37 -1.87
CA LYS A 238 -19.30 0.97 -0.51
C LYS A 238 -20.81 0.85 -0.40
N ILE A 239 -21.56 1.74 -1.05
CA ILE A 239 -23.03 1.69 -1.07
C ILE A 239 -23.49 0.43 -1.82
N ALA A 240 -22.98 0.21 -3.03
CA ALA A 240 -23.32 -0.97 -3.83
C ALA A 240 -22.98 -2.28 -3.10
N TYR A 241 -21.80 -2.33 -2.47
CA TYR A 241 -21.37 -3.44 -1.63
C TYR A 241 -22.33 -3.68 -0.46
N GLY A 242 -22.73 -2.63 0.26
CA GLY A 242 -23.67 -2.75 1.37
C GLY A 242 -25.02 -3.30 0.95
N VAL A 243 -25.53 -2.88 -0.21
CA VAL A 243 -26.79 -3.42 -0.77
C VAL A 243 -26.65 -4.92 -1.07
N LEU A 244 -25.56 -5.33 -1.73
CA LEU A 244 -25.33 -6.72 -2.09
C LEU A 244 -25.11 -7.60 -0.85
N LEU A 245 -24.38 -7.08 0.15
CA LEU A 245 -24.17 -7.75 1.43
C LEU A 245 -25.50 -7.99 2.16
N GLU A 246 -26.38 -6.99 2.25
CA GLU A 246 -27.68 -7.16 2.90
C GLU A 246 -28.60 -8.11 2.13
N GLN A 247 -28.62 -8.06 0.79
CA GLN A 247 -29.32 -9.05 -0.03
C GLN A 247 -28.82 -10.47 0.25
N LYS A 248 -27.51 -10.65 0.35
CA LYS A 248 -26.89 -11.94 0.63
C LYS A 248 -27.23 -12.42 2.05
N LYS A 249 -27.17 -11.54 3.05
CA LYS A 249 -27.60 -11.87 4.42
C LYS A 249 -29.04 -12.34 4.46
N GLU A 250 -29.93 -11.67 3.72
CA GLU A 250 -31.34 -12.05 3.65
C GLU A 250 -31.52 -13.42 2.98
N GLU A 251 -30.77 -13.71 1.91
CA GLU A 251 -30.72 -15.04 1.31
C GLU A 251 -30.32 -16.12 2.34
N VAL A 252 -29.24 -15.88 3.10
CA VAL A 252 -28.80 -16.84 4.13
C VAL A 252 -29.84 -17.00 5.24
N ARG A 253 -30.49 -15.92 5.69
CA ARG A 253 -31.59 -16.00 6.68
C ARG A 253 -32.77 -16.82 6.16
N GLY A 254 -33.13 -16.65 4.89
CA GLY A 254 -34.14 -17.47 4.22
C GLY A 254 -33.76 -18.95 4.21
N ILE A 255 -32.52 -19.27 3.87
CA ILE A 255 -31.98 -20.64 3.90
C ILE A 255 -32.03 -21.22 5.31
N ILE A 256 -31.63 -20.48 6.35
CA ILE A 256 -31.72 -20.94 7.74
C ILE A 256 -33.17 -21.28 8.11
N THR A 257 -34.11 -20.42 7.72
CA THR A 257 -35.54 -20.60 8.04
C THR A 257 -36.11 -21.84 7.34
N LEU A 258 -35.71 -22.07 6.08
CA LEU A 258 -36.04 -23.29 5.35
C LEU A 258 -35.43 -24.54 6.01
N CYS A 259 -34.15 -24.49 6.40
CA CYS A 259 -33.49 -25.61 7.09
C CYS A 259 -34.18 -25.97 8.42
N MET A 260 -34.58 -24.96 9.20
CA MET A 260 -35.36 -25.18 10.42
C MET A 260 -36.70 -25.85 10.07
N GLY A 261 -37.45 -25.31 9.11
CA GLY A 261 -38.72 -25.87 8.66
C GLY A 261 -38.62 -27.33 8.20
N ASP A 262 -37.59 -27.68 7.42
CA ASP A 262 -37.31 -29.04 6.96
C ASP A 262 -37.09 -30.00 8.15
N VAL A 263 -36.28 -29.60 9.13
CA VAL A 263 -35.99 -30.41 10.33
C VAL A 263 -37.25 -30.61 11.19
N HIS A 264 -38.02 -29.55 11.41
CA HIS A 264 -39.29 -29.62 12.16
C HIS A 264 -40.34 -30.50 11.46
N THR A 265 -40.44 -30.40 10.14
CA THR A 265 -41.35 -31.22 9.32
C THR A 265 -40.96 -32.69 9.37
N LEU A 266 -39.65 -32.98 9.25
CA LEU A 266 -39.13 -34.34 9.30
C LEU A 266 -39.32 -35.00 10.68
N ALA A 267 -39.11 -34.24 11.76
CA ALA A 267 -39.27 -34.75 13.12
C ALA A 267 -40.73 -35.10 13.44
N GLY A 268 -41.70 -34.30 12.97
CA GLY A 268 -43.12 -34.49 13.25
C GLY A 268 -43.54 -34.10 14.68
N VAL A 269 -44.83 -33.79 14.87
CA VAL A 269 -45.36 -33.33 16.17
C VAL A 269 -45.41 -34.50 17.15
N GLY A 270 -44.68 -34.42 18.27
CA GLY A 270 -44.69 -35.42 19.35
C GLY A 270 -43.65 -36.55 19.23
N SER A 271 -42.62 -36.37 18.39
CA SER A 271 -41.57 -37.36 18.12
C SER A 271 -40.49 -37.48 19.22
N LYS A 272 -39.85 -38.66 19.30
CA LYS A 272 -38.66 -38.94 20.12
C LYS A 272 -37.46 -38.04 19.77
N ALA A 273 -37.47 -37.38 18.61
CA ALA A 273 -36.40 -36.51 18.12
C ALA A 273 -36.48 -35.04 18.61
N ASN A 274 -37.43 -34.70 19.49
CA ASN A 274 -37.67 -33.30 19.91
C ASN A 274 -36.45 -32.64 20.59
N ASP A 275 -35.62 -33.41 21.30
CA ASP A 275 -34.38 -32.89 21.90
C ASP A 275 -33.30 -32.58 20.85
N GLU A 276 -33.24 -33.34 19.75
CA GLU A 276 -32.33 -33.08 18.63
C GLU A 276 -32.80 -31.87 17.81
N VAL A 277 -34.11 -31.67 17.68
CA VAL A 277 -34.71 -30.48 17.07
C VAL A 277 -34.35 -29.23 17.87
N LYS A 278 -34.51 -29.23 19.20
CA LYS A 278 -34.11 -28.09 20.05
C LYS A 278 -32.62 -27.75 19.93
N LYS A 279 -31.74 -28.74 19.99
CA LYS A 279 -30.29 -28.53 19.80
C LYS A 279 -29.97 -27.92 18.43
N SER A 280 -30.73 -28.33 17.41
CA SER A 280 -30.57 -27.81 16.06
C SER A 280 -31.04 -26.36 15.95
N ASP A 281 -32.17 -26.02 16.58
CA ASP A 281 -32.70 -24.65 16.64
C ASP A 281 -31.74 -23.68 17.35
N ASP A 282 -31.11 -24.11 18.45
CA ASP A 282 -30.08 -23.31 19.14
C ASP A 282 -28.91 -23.02 18.19
N ARG A 283 -28.43 -24.03 17.46
CA ARG A 283 -27.33 -23.86 16.50
C ARG A 283 -27.73 -23.00 15.31
N PHE A 284 -28.95 -23.12 14.80
CA PHE A 284 -29.47 -22.23 13.75
C PHE A 284 -29.59 -20.78 14.24
N SER A 285 -29.91 -20.57 15.52
CA SER A 285 -29.93 -19.24 16.14
C SER A 285 -28.53 -18.63 16.23
N GLU A 286 -27.50 -19.43 16.55
CA GLU A 286 -26.10 -18.98 16.46
C GLU A 286 -25.72 -18.59 15.03
N TYR A 287 -26.14 -19.35 14.01
CA TYR A 287 -25.92 -18.98 12.61
C TYR A 287 -26.61 -17.68 12.24
N LYS A 288 -27.84 -17.42 12.71
CA LYS A 288 -28.53 -16.13 12.49
C LYS A 288 -27.73 -14.96 13.07
N GLN A 289 -27.15 -15.14 14.25
CA GLN A 289 -26.29 -14.11 14.86
C GLN A 289 -25.04 -13.88 14.01
N LYS A 290 -24.35 -14.95 13.62
CA LYS A 290 -23.15 -14.88 12.76
C LYS A 290 -23.42 -14.21 11.40
N VAL A 291 -24.59 -14.45 10.80
CA VAL A 291 -25.00 -13.79 9.54
C VAL A 291 -25.19 -12.29 9.74
N THR A 292 -25.73 -11.88 10.89
CA THR A 292 -25.93 -10.46 11.22
C THR A 292 -24.59 -9.73 11.31
N ASP A 293 -23.60 -10.36 11.96
CA ASP A 293 -22.26 -9.79 12.18
C ASP A 293 -21.33 -9.93 10.97
N ALA A 294 -21.71 -10.71 9.95
CA ALA A 294 -20.88 -10.93 8.77
C ALA A 294 -20.69 -9.65 7.93
N THR A 295 -19.46 -9.38 7.53
CA THR A 295 -19.06 -8.22 6.71
C THR A 295 -18.52 -8.60 5.34
N SER A 296 -18.47 -9.89 5.01
CA SER A 296 -17.90 -10.42 3.76
C SER A 296 -18.87 -11.36 3.05
N LEU A 297 -18.94 -11.22 1.74
CA LEU A 297 -19.79 -12.04 0.86
C LEU A 297 -19.30 -13.48 0.77
N THR A 298 -17.98 -13.68 0.67
CA THR A 298 -17.37 -15.01 0.62
C THR A 298 -17.63 -15.80 1.90
N VAL A 299 -17.62 -15.12 3.04
CA VAL A 299 -17.95 -15.71 4.34
C VAL A 299 -19.42 -16.14 4.38
N LEU A 300 -20.34 -15.34 3.84
CA LEU A 300 -21.75 -15.70 3.74
C LEU A 300 -21.98 -16.92 2.83
N ASP A 301 -21.29 -17.04 1.69
CA ASP A 301 -21.38 -18.23 0.84
C ASP A 301 -20.82 -19.50 1.51
N ALA A 302 -19.71 -19.37 2.23
CA ALA A 302 -19.20 -20.46 3.05
C ALA A 302 -20.22 -20.89 4.12
N MET A 303 -20.93 -19.93 4.74
CA MET A 303 -21.99 -20.22 5.70
C MET A 303 -23.16 -20.96 5.05
N ILE A 304 -23.57 -20.62 3.83
CA ILE A 304 -24.62 -21.36 3.09
C ILE A 304 -24.23 -22.84 2.98
N THR A 305 -22.99 -23.11 2.56
CA THR A 305 -22.49 -24.50 2.42
C THR A 305 -22.46 -25.22 3.76
N GLN A 306 -22.01 -24.55 4.83
CA GLN A 306 -21.99 -25.11 6.19
C GLN A 306 -23.40 -25.41 6.72
N LEU A 307 -24.35 -24.52 6.45
CA LEU A 307 -25.76 -24.68 6.83
C LEU A 307 -26.40 -25.87 6.14
N GLN A 308 -26.16 -26.03 4.83
CA GLN A 308 -26.67 -27.18 4.07
C GLN A 308 -26.10 -28.50 4.60
N ASN A 309 -24.78 -28.58 4.79
CA ASN A 309 -24.14 -29.76 5.37
C ASN A 309 -24.65 -30.08 6.78
N TYR A 310 -24.86 -29.05 7.61
CA TYR A 310 -25.40 -29.24 8.95
C TYR A 310 -26.84 -29.74 8.90
N LYS A 311 -27.69 -29.17 8.04
CA LYS A 311 -29.06 -29.64 7.81
C LYS A 311 -29.07 -31.11 7.46
N ASP A 312 -28.27 -31.53 6.48
CA ASP A 312 -28.24 -32.92 6.01
C ASP A 312 -27.81 -33.89 7.12
N GLN A 313 -26.88 -33.47 7.99
CA GLN A 313 -26.49 -34.25 9.16
C GLN A 313 -27.61 -34.37 10.19
N VAL A 314 -28.33 -33.27 10.46
CA VAL A 314 -29.47 -33.27 11.38
C VAL A 314 -30.59 -34.15 10.82
N CYS A 315 -30.94 -34.00 9.53
CA CYS A 315 -31.97 -34.81 8.89
C CYS A 315 -31.64 -36.31 8.98
N LYS A 316 -30.41 -36.71 8.68
CA LYS A 316 -29.95 -38.10 8.83
C LYS A 316 -30.08 -38.61 10.27
N ARG A 317 -29.74 -37.79 11.28
CA ARG A 317 -29.89 -38.17 12.70
C ARG A 317 -31.36 -38.32 13.11
N VAL A 318 -32.22 -37.40 12.67
CA VAL A 318 -33.66 -37.44 12.92
C VAL A 318 -34.31 -38.66 12.28
N GLU A 319 -33.95 -38.99 11.03
CA GLU A 319 -34.39 -40.22 10.35
C GLU A 319 -33.96 -41.48 11.11
N SER A 320 -32.69 -41.57 11.54
CA SER A 320 -32.23 -42.72 12.33
C SER A 320 -33.01 -42.88 13.65
N MET A 321 -33.31 -41.78 14.36
CA MET A 321 -34.06 -41.82 15.61
C MET A 321 -35.54 -42.17 15.41
N LEU A 322 -36.12 -41.81 14.26
CA LEU A 322 -37.51 -42.13 13.91
C LEU A 322 -37.68 -43.59 13.43
N HIS A 323 -36.66 -44.15 12.79
CA HIS A 323 -36.66 -45.54 12.31
C HIS A 323 -36.13 -46.56 13.32
N GLU A 324 -35.67 -46.14 14.50
CA GLU A 324 -35.43 -47.04 15.64
C GLU A 324 -36.76 -47.41 16.35
N ASP A 325 -37.41 -48.45 15.81
CA ASP A 325 -38.51 -49.14 16.49
C ASP A 325 -37.96 -50.02 17.64
N PRO A 326 -38.51 -49.94 18.87
CA PRO A 326 -38.15 -50.84 19.95
C PRO A 326 -39.00 -52.12 19.86
N ALA A 327 -38.48 -53.18 19.22
CA ALA A 327 -39.04 -54.52 19.39
C ALA A 327 -38.25 -55.30 20.47
N PRO A 328 -38.92 -55.95 21.45
CA PRO A 328 -38.26 -56.78 22.46
C PRO A 328 -37.66 -58.07 21.86
N HIS A 329 -36.57 -58.55 22.48
CA HIS A 329 -35.84 -59.81 22.25
C HIS A 329 -36.64 -60.99 21.67
N GLU A 330 -36.10 -61.69 20.65
CA GLU A 330 -35.96 -63.16 20.64
C GLU A 330 -34.74 -63.59 19.79
N ALA A 331 -33.98 -64.54 20.33
CA ALA A 331 -32.86 -65.17 19.64
C ALA A 331 -33.40 -66.19 18.61
N GLY A 332 -33.23 -65.89 17.32
CA GLY A 332 -33.42 -66.85 16.23
C GLY A 332 -34.51 -66.51 15.23
N ALA A 333 -34.25 -65.54 14.34
CA ALA A 333 -34.91 -65.43 13.04
C ALA A 333 -34.01 -64.64 12.07
N GLU A 334 -34.07 -64.98 10.79
CA GLU A 334 -33.12 -64.61 9.73
C GLU A 334 -32.76 -63.12 9.61
N LYS A 335 -31.50 -62.85 9.25
CA LYS A 335 -30.98 -61.51 8.91
C LYS A 335 -31.93 -60.80 7.92
N PRO A 336 -32.30 -59.52 8.13
CA PRO A 336 -33.01 -58.77 7.10
C PRO A 336 -32.12 -58.65 5.87
N LYS A 337 -32.67 -59.00 4.69
CA LYS A 337 -31.99 -58.84 3.41
C LYS A 337 -31.55 -57.37 3.26
N PRO A 338 -30.30 -57.08 2.85
CA PRO A 338 -29.86 -55.71 2.62
C PRO A 338 -30.72 -55.10 1.50
N GLN A 339 -31.54 -54.10 1.85
CA GLN A 339 -32.31 -53.33 0.88
C GLN A 339 -31.35 -52.54 -0.02
N LYS A 340 -31.52 -52.65 -1.34
CA LYS A 340 -30.72 -51.92 -2.30
C LYS A 340 -31.26 -50.50 -2.43
N ILE A 341 -30.77 -49.57 -1.62
CA ILE A 341 -31.12 -48.15 -1.67
C ILE A 341 -30.19 -47.44 -2.67
N VAL A 342 -30.77 -46.81 -3.69
CA VAL A 342 -30.00 -46.01 -4.67
C VAL A 342 -30.01 -44.54 -4.27
N GLN A 343 -28.81 -43.95 -4.27
CA GLN A 343 -28.63 -42.52 -4.07
C GLN A 343 -28.75 -41.79 -5.41
N VAL A 344 -29.70 -40.85 -5.51
CA VAL A 344 -29.94 -40.04 -6.71
C VAL A 344 -29.69 -38.58 -6.36
N ARG A 345 -29.03 -37.83 -7.25
CA ARG A 345 -28.76 -36.40 -7.02
C ARG A 345 -30.00 -35.58 -7.30
N ARG A 346 -30.24 -34.54 -6.50
CA ARG A 346 -31.42 -33.66 -6.62
C ARG A 346 -31.57 -33.04 -8.02
N TYR A 347 -30.47 -32.67 -8.69
CA TYR A 347 -30.52 -32.14 -10.07
C TYR A 347 -30.93 -33.17 -11.13
N ASP A 348 -30.70 -34.47 -10.90
CA ASP A 348 -31.08 -35.53 -11.84
C ASP A 348 -32.60 -35.81 -11.77
N VAL A 349 -33.16 -35.64 -10.57
CA VAL A 349 -34.60 -35.77 -10.30
C VAL A 349 -35.35 -34.50 -10.66
N PHE A 350 -34.83 -33.32 -10.28
CA PHE A 350 -35.48 -32.01 -10.41
C PHE A 350 -34.72 -31.09 -11.39
N PRO A 351 -34.95 -31.21 -12.71
CA PRO A 351 -34.26 -30.40 -13.70
C PRO A 351 -34.70 -28.93 -13.67
N VAL A 352 -33.76 -28.00 -13.84
CA VAL A 352 -34.05 -26.56 -13.84
C VAL A 352 -34.92 -26.22 -15.06
N LYS A 353 -36.18 -25.84 -14.81
CA LYS A 353 -37.15 -25.44 -15.86
C LYS A 353 -38.00 -24.28 -15.36
N ARG A 354 -38.22 -23.27 -16.20
CA ARG A 354 -39.15 -22.17 -15.92
C ARG A 354 -40.56 -22.65 -16.24
N LEU A 355 -41.44 -22.64 -15.24
CA LEU A 355 -42.84 -23.09 -15.36
C LEU A 355 -43.74 -21.85 -15.46
N THR A 356 -44.58 -21.78 -16.50
CA THR A 356 -45.36 -20.57 -16.84
C THR A 356 -46.87 -20.79 -16.95
N SER A 357 -47.32 -22.04 -16.91
CA SER A 357 -48.72 -22.43 -16.98
C SER A 357 -49.01 -23.62 -16.05
N LYS A 358 -50.29 -23.89 -15.75
CA LYS A 358 -50.68 -25.06 -14.94
C LYS A 358 -50.28 -26.37 -15.62
N ASP A 359 -50.46 -26.47 -16.93
CA ASP A 359 -50.07 -27.63 -17.71
C ASP A 359 -48.56 -27.88 -17.66
N ASP A 360 -47.74 -26.81 -17.63
CA ASP A 360 -46.29 -26.93 -17.45
C ASP A 360 -45.92 -27.54 -16.08
N VAL A 361 -46.67 -27.18 -15.02
CA VAL A 361 -46.46 -27.73 -13.67
C VAL A 361 -46.82 -29.21 -13.64
N ASP A 362 -47.97 -29.58 -14.19
CA ASP A 362 -48.44 -30.97 -14.18
C ASP A 362 -47.49 -31.88 -14.99
N ALA A 363 -47.06 -31.42 -16.17
CA ALA A 363 -46.08 -32.15 -16.98
C ALA A 363 -44.71 -32.27 -16.29
N TYR A 364 -44.30 -31.25 -15.54
CA TYR A 364 -43.05 -31.28 -14.78
C TYR A 364 -43.12 -32.28 -13.62
N LEU A 365 -44.22 -32.29 -12.86
CA LEU A 365 -44.46 -33.22 -11.76
C LEU A 365 -44.59 -34.67 -12.24
N GLU A 366 -45.30 -34.92 -13.34
CA GLU A 366 -45.39 -36.24 -13.96
C GLU A 366 -44.01 -36.76 -14.42
N GLY A 367 -43.17 -35.87 -14.97
CA GLY A 367 -41.80 -36.21 -15.34
C GLY A 367 -40.94 -36.66 -14.13
N ILE A 368 -41.08 -35.97 -13.00
CA ILE A 368 -40.41 -36.34 -11.74
C ILE A 368 -40.95 -37.67 -11.22
N ARG A 369 -42.28 -37.79 -11.15
CA ARG A 369 -42.99 -38.99 -10.69
C ARG A 369 -42.53 -40.22 -11.46
N LYS A 370 -42.53 -40.14 -12.79
CA LYS A 370 -42.10 -41.23 -13.65
C LYS A 370 -40.65 -41.64 -13.38
N LYS A 371 -39.71 -40.69 -13.30
CA LYS A 371 -38.31 -40.98 -12.97
C LYS A 371 -38.14 -41.67 -11.62
N LEU A 372 -38.89 -41.25 -10.60
CA LEU A 372 -38.84 -41.87 -9.28
C LEU A 372 -39.42 -43.28 -9.32
N TYR A 373 -40.55 -43.51 -9.99
CA TYR A 373 -41.09 -44.86 -10.17
C TYR A 373 -40.13 -45.78 -10.92
N ASP A 374 -39.57 -45.33 -12.06
CA ASP A 374 -38.61 -46.11 -12.84
C ASP A 374 -37.37 -46.47 -11.99
N THR A 375 -36.94 -45.58 -11.10
CA THR A 375 -35.80 -45.83 -10.19
C THR A 375 -36.18 -46.79 -9.06
N LEU A 376 -37.43 -46.78 -8.61
CA LEU A 376 -37.97 -47.64 -7.55
C LEU A 376 -38.28 -49.06 -8.07
N GLU A 377 -38.66 -49.20 -9.34
CA GLU A 377 -38.86 -50.53 -9.95
C GLU A 377 -37.56 -51.36 -9.98
N ALA A 378 -36.41 -50.69 -10.02
CA ALA A 378 -35.10 -51.34 -10.08
C ALA A 378 -34.41 -51.48 -8.70
N ASN A 379 -34.95 -50.87 -7.63
CA ASN A 379 -34.27 -50.72 -6.34
C ASN A 379 -35.26 -50.67 -5.16
N ASP A 380 -34.88 -51.24 -4.01
CA ASP A 380 -35.78 -51.35 -2.83
C ASP A 380 -36.03 -50.01 -2.13
N GLY A 381 -35.32 -48.95 -2.51
CA GLY A 381 -35.51 -47.60 -1.98
C GLY A 381 -34.72 -46.54 -2.75
N ILE A 382 -35.15 -45.29 -2.62
CA ILE A 382 -34.50 -44.12 -3.24
C ILE A 382 -34.15 -43.12 -2.14
N GLN A 383 -32.88 -42.71 -2.09
CA GLN A 383 -32.44 -41.60 -1.25
C GLN A 383 -32.02 -40.45 -2.17
N ILE A 384 -32.75 -39.33 -2.11
CA ILE A 384 -32.43 -38.14 -2.90
C ILE A 384 -31.47 -37.27 -2.09
N ASN A 385 -30.24 -37.10 -2.59
CA ASN A 385 -29.21 -36.22 -2.01
C ASN A 385 -29.19 -34.85 -2.68
#